data_AF-A0A7S4JHJ8-F1
#
_entry.id   AF-A0A7S4JHJ8-F1
#
_cell.length_a   1.000
_cell.length_b   1.000
_cell.length_c   1.000
_cell.angle_alpha   90.00
_cell.angle_beta   90.00
_cell.angle_gamma   90.00
#
_symmetry.space_group_name_H-M   'P 1'
#
loop_
_entity.id
_entity.type
_entity.pdbx_description
1 polymer ?
#
loop_
_entity_poly.entity_id
_entity_poly.type
_entity_poly.pdbx_seq_one_letter_code
_entity_poly.pdbx_strand_id
1 'polypeptide(L)'
;ALWHVAMLTSPQPVYNLSDRSDSNQGSINQVLEQIFGIQTTFAGNVASSAVKALGFKSAAEAINDKHMEAWGEMCKAAGIFNTPLTPYLDPELLAHNHLAVDGRLIESTGFQYATPVLTEQALRPQVVTYIEQKLFPPGPSGVAAID
;
A
#
# COMPACT_ATOMS: atom_id res chain seq x y z
N ALA A 1 -10.98 0.70 -17.04
CA ALA A 1 -10.57 -0.58 -17.66
C ALA A 1 -11.76 -1.45 -18.06
N LEU A 2 -12.64 -1.84 -17.13
CA LEU A 2 -13.80 -2.72 -17.44
C LEU A 2 -14.67 -2.20 -18.60
N TRP A 3 -15.11 -0.93 -18.53
CA TRP A 3 -15.87 -0.30 -19.61
C TRP A 3 -15.11 -0.33 -20.95
N HIS A 4 -13.82 -0.02 -20.94
CA HIS A 4 -12.97 -0.04 -22.14
C HIS A 4 -12.95 -1.42 -22.80
N VAL A 5 -12.72 -2.47 -22.02
CA VAL A 5 -12.67 -3.85 -22.51
C VAL A 5 -14.05 -4.31 -23.02
N ALA A 6 -15.13 -3.91 -22.35
CA ALA A 6 -16.50 -4.23 -22.75
C ALA A 6 -16.91 -3.63 -24.11
N MET A 7 -16.22 -2.57 -24.55
CA MET A 7 -16.46 -1.93 -25.85
C MET A 7 -15.65 -2.55 -27.00
N LEU A 8 -14.76 -3.50 -26.71
CA LEU A 8 -13.96 -4.17 -27.75
C LEU A 8 -14.78 -5.22 -28.49
N THR A 9 -14.39 -5.54 -29.73
CA THR A 9 -15.03 -6.61 -30.52
C THR A 9 -14.53 -8.00 -30.10
N SER A 10 -15.44 -8.97 -30.00
CA SER A 10 -15.13 -10.33 -29.55
C SER A 10 -14.54 -11.21 -30.66
N PRO A 11 -13.74 -12.25 -30.30
CA PRO A 11 -13.31 -12.63 -28.94
C PRO A 11 -12.08 -11.85 -28.46
N GLN A 12 -12.03 -11.53 -27.16
CA GLN A 12 -10.91 -10.86 -26.54
C GLN A 12 -10.11 -11.83 -25.63
N PRO A 13 -8.77 -11.67 -25.52
CA PRO A 13 -7.99 -12.36 -24.50
C PRO A 13 -8.28 -11.82 -23.09
N VAL A 14 -7.71 -12.46 -22.09
CA VAL A 14 -7.65 -11.91 -20.73
C VAL A 14 -6.62 -10.79 -20.68
N TYR A 15 -7.02 -9.63 -20.16
CA TYR A 15 -6.12 -8.50 -19.94
C TYR A 15 -5.86 -8.32 -18.45
N ASN A 16 -4.59 -8.30 -18.07
CA ASN A 16 -4.19 -7.84 -16.75
C ASN A 16 -4.28 -6.31 -16.69
N LEU A 17 -4.61 -5.79 -15.50
CA LEU A 17 -4.55 -4.36 -15.19
C LEU A 17 -3.55 -4.15 -14.06
N SER A 18 -2.41 -3.59 -14.41
CA SER A 18 -1.37 -3.15 -13.46
C SER A 18 -0.82 -1.83 -13.95
N ASP A 19 -0.51 -0.91 -13.06
CA ASP A 19 0.23 0.30 -13.41
C ASP A 19 1.66 -0.03 -13.89
N ARG A 20 2.39 0.98 -14.38
CA ARG A 20 3.72 0.84 -14.98
C ARG A 20 4.86 1.16 -13.99
N SER A 21 4.60 1.26 -12.68
CA SER A 21 5.60 1.74 -11.71
C SER A 21 6.80 0.82 -11.54
N ASP A 22 6.69 -0.47 -11.90
CA ASP A 22 7.69 -1.50 -11.60
C ASP A 22 8.14 -1.43 -10.12
N SER A 23 7.15 -1.32 -9.24
CA SER A 23 7.36 -0.97 -7.84
C SER A 23 8.12 -2.04 -7.07
N ASN A 24 8.98 -1.58 -6.17
CA ASN A 24 9.58 -2.40 -5.11
C ASN A 24 9.31 -1.74 -3.75
N GLN A 25 9.67 -2.44 -2.66
CA GLN A 25 9.45 -1.91 -1.30
C GLN A 25 10.13 -0.54 -1.10
N GLY A 26 11.31 -0.32 -1.70
CA GLY A 26 12.02 0.94 -1.61
C GLY A 26 11.31 2.09 -2.34
N SER A 27 10.84 1.87 -3.57
CA SER A 27 10.11 2.91 -4.31
C SER A 27 8.78 3.28 -3.66
N ILE A 28 8.07 2.31 -3.07
CA ILE A 28 6.86 2.56 -2.28
C ILE A 28 7.21 3.36 -1.01
N ASN A 29 8.25 2.96 -0.29
CA ASN A 29 8.67 3.65 0.93
C ASN A 29 9.01 5.12 0.68
N GLN A 30 9.69 5.45 -0.41
CA GLN A 30 10.00 6.84 -0.76
C GLN A 30 8.75 7.72 -0.85
N VAL A 31 7.67 7.20 -1.43
CA VAL A 31 6.38 7.91 -1.48
C VAL A 31 5.78 8.07 -0.08
N LEU A 32 5.83 7.02 0.75
CA LEU A 32 5.31 7.07 2.12
C LEU A 32 6.09 8.05 3.02
N GLU A 33 7.42 8.10 2.89
CA GLU A 33 8.28 9.05 3.59
C GLU A 33 7.90 10.50 3.26
N GLN A 34 7.65 10.79 1.98
CA GLN A 34 7.19 12.11 1.53
C GLN A 34 5.81 12.46 2.13
N ILE A 35 4.88 11.49 2.15
CA ILE A 35 3.52 11.71 2.65
C ILE A 35 3.50 12.00 4.15
N PHE A 36 4.17 11.15 4.93
CA PHE A 36 4.05 11.13 6.39
C PHE A 36 5.20 11.83 7.11
N GLY A 37 6.25 12.27 6.40
CA GLY A 37 7.44 12.88 7.01
C GLY A 37 8.20 11.92 7.92
N ILE A 38 8.18 10.63 7.60
CA ILE A 38 8.86 9.56 8.34
C ILE A 38 10.15 9.16 7.63
N GLN A 39 11.00 8.41 8.33
CA GLN A 39 12.14 7.72 7.73
C GLN A 39 11.88 6.22 7.77
N THR A 40 12.06 5.57 6.63
CA THR A 40 12.10 4.11 6.54
C THR A 40 13.56 3.66 6.53
N THR A 41 13.80 2.50 7.13
CA THR A 41 15.12 1.87 7.08
C THR A 41 14.93 0.40 6.80
N PHE A 42 15.95 -0.22 6.22
CA PHE A 42 15.99 -1.66 6.18
C PHE A 42 16.23 -2.16 7.59
N ALA A 43 15.34 -3.03 8.06
CA ALA A 43 15.52 -3.69 9.34
C ALA A 43 16.72 -4.64 9.20
N GLY A 44 17.92 -4.13 9.47
CA GLY A 44 19.18 -4.81 9.19
C GLY A 44 19.41 -6.06 10.04
N ASN A 45 20.62 -6.22 10.57
CA ASN A 45 21.00 -7.41 11.34
C ASN A 45 20.09 -7.69 12.55
N VAL A 46 19.43 -6.69 13.13
CA VAL A 46 18.59 -6.84 14.33
C VAL A 46 17.27 -7.57 14.06
N ALA A 47 16.54 -7.22 12.99
CA ALA A 47 15.34 -7.98 12.60
C ALA A 47 15.72 -9.34 12.00
N SER A 48 16.85 -9.42 11.30
CA SER A 48 17.40 -10.70 10.83
C SER A 48 17.72 -11.66 11.99
N SER A 49 18.19 -11.15 13.13
CA SER A 49 18.39 -11.94 14.34
C SER A 49 17.07 -12.37 14.99
N ALA A 50 16.05 -11.51 15.03
CA ALA A 50 14.73 -11.87 15.54
C ALA A 50 14.04 -12.94 14.67
N VAL A 51 14.09 -12.80 13.34
CA VAL A 51 13.60 -13.82 12.39
C VAL A 51 14.36 -15.13 12.55
N LYS A 52 15.69 -15.08 12.76
CA LYS A 52 16.50 -16.28 13.04
C LYS A 52 16.18 -16.93 14.39
N ALA A 53 15.84 -16.14 15.40
CA ALA A 53 15.61 -16.63 16.77
C ALA A 53 14.18 -17.13 17.01
N LEU A 54 13.18 -16.48 16.43
CA LEU A 54 11.75 -16.75 16.67
C LEU A 54 11.05 -17.42 15.47
N GLY A 55 11.69 -17.44 14.31
CA GLY A 55 11.05 -17.80 13.05
C GLY A 55 10.30 -16.63 12.45
N PHE A 56 10.22 -16.61 11.12
CA PHE A 56 9.65 -15.51 10.35
C PHE A 56 8.19 -15.19 10.70
N LYS A 57 7.36 -16.23 10.87
CA LYS A 57 5.94 -16.08 11.22
C LYS A 57 5.75 -15.43 12.58
N SER A 58 6.44 -15.92 13.62
CA SER A 58 6.31 -15.37 14.97
C SER A 58 6.91 -13.97 15.08
N ALA A 59 7.94 -13.64 14.30
CA ALA A 59 8.45 -12.28 14.20
C ALA A 59 7.41 -11.32 13.60
N ALA A 60 6.70 -11.74 12.55
CA ALA A 60 5.62 -10.95 11.93
C ALA A 60 4.43 -10.77 12.89
N GLU A 61 4.03 -11.83 13.61
CA GLU A 61 2.96 -11.76 14.63
C GLU A 61 3.32 -10.74 15.73
N ALA A 62 4.54 -10.77 16.27
CA ALA A 62 4.98 -9.83 17.29
C ALA A 62 5.03 -8.37 16.81
N ILE A 63 5.25 -8.13 15.52
CA ILE A 63 5.20 -6.79 14.92
C ILE A 63 3.74 -6.35 14.74
N ASN A 64 2.87 -7.26 14.27
CA ASN A 64 1.44 -7.01 14.12
C ASN A 64 0.81 -6.61 15.46
N ASP A 65 1.13 -7.28 16.57
CA ASP A 65 0.60 -6.93 17.90
C ASP A 65 0.89 -5.46 18.26
N LYS A 66 2.13 -5.01 18.04
CA LYS A 66 2.55 -3.62 18.30
C LYS A 66 1.85 -2.63 17.39
N HIS A 67 1.72 -2.95 16.10
CA HIS A 67 1.05 -2.08 15.14
C HIS A 67 -0.46 -1.98 15.43
N MET A 68 -1.11 -3.07 15.82
CA MET A 68 -2.53 -3.10 16.17
C MET A 68 -2.82 -2.24 17.41
N GLU A 69 -1.98 -2.31 18.44
CA GLU A 69 -2.11 -1.47 19.64
C GLU A 69 -1.98 0.02 19.28
N ALA A 70 -0.87 0.42 18.64
CA ALA A 70 -0.62 1.81 18.26
C ALA A 70 -1.73 2.36 17.32
N TRP A 71 -2.20 1.55 16.38
CA TRP A 71 -3.31 1.90 15.50
C TRP A 71 -4.62 2.12 16.27
N GLY A 72 -4.92 1.27 17.24
CA GLY A 72 -6.09 1.41 18.11
C GLY A 72 -6.06 2.70 18.92
N GLU A 73 -4.91 3.06 19.46
CA GLU A 73 -4.70 4.33 20.18
C GLU A 73 -4.91 5.54 19.27
N MET A 74 -4.31 5.53 18.07
CA MET A 74 -4.48 6.61 17.09
C MET A 74 -5.94 6.75 16.63
N CYS A 75 -6.61 5.62 16.35
CA CYS A 75 -8.03 5.62 15.99
C CYS A 75 -8.88 6.21 17.12
N LYS A 76 -8.65 5.80 18.37
CA LYS A 76 -9.37 6.32 19.54
C LYS A 76 -9.15 7.81 19.72
N ALA A 77 -7.91 8.29 19.57
CA ALA A 77 -7.57 9.72 19.65
C ALA A 77 -8.25 10.55 18.55
N ALA A 78 -8.41 9.99 17.35
CA ALA A 78 -9.09 10.61 16.23
C ALA A 78 -10.63 10.46 16.24
N GLY A 79 -11.19 9.74 17.22
CA GLY A 79 -12.63 9.44 17.29
C GLY A 79 -13.10 8.50 16.18
N ILE A 80 -12.24 7.59 15.74
CA ILE A 80 -12.51 6.53 14.77
C ILE A 80 -12.83 5.25 15.53
N PHE A 81 -14.09 4.82 15.49
CA PHE A 81 -14.56 3.61 16.18
C PHE A 81 -14.93 2.46 15.23
N ASN A 82 -15.03 2.75 13.94
CA ASN A 82 -15.38 1.76 12.92
C ASN A 82 -14.61 2.07 11.63
N THR A 83 -13.50 1.38 11.43
CA THR A 83 -12.74 1.43 10.18
C THR A 83 -12.64 0.03 9.59
N PRO A 84 -12.83 -0.14 8.26
CA PRO A 84 -12.58 -1.41 7.59
C PRO A 84 -11.08 -1.69 7.40
N LEU A 85 -10.21 -0.72 7.72
CA LEU A 85 -8.77 -0.85 7.57
C LEU A 85 -8.15 -1.52 8.79
N THR A 86 -7.11 -2.31 8.54
CA THR A 86 -6.30 -2.96 9.55
C THR A 86 -4.81 -2.76 9.24
N PRO A 87 -3.96 -2.48 10.23
CA PRO A 87 -2.51 -2.46 10.05
C PRO A 87 -1.89 -3.87 10.10
N TYR A 88 -2.71 -4.91 10.30
CA TYR A 88 -2.25 -6.30 10.33
C TYR A 88 -1.70 -6.70 8.95
N LEU A 89 -0.53 -7.31 8.94
CA LEU A 89 0.13 -7.80 7.74
C LEU A 89 0.30 -9.31 7.78
N ASP A 90 -0.24 -10.00 6.77
CA ASP A 90 -0.05 -11.45 6.65
C ASP A 90 1.43 -11.78 6.40
N PRO A 91 2.03 -12.72 7.16
CA PRO A 91 3.43 -13.09 7.00
C PRO A 91 3.77 -13.53 5.57
N GLU A 92 2.83 -14.15 4.86
CA GLU A 92 3.01 -14.59 3.47
C GLU A 92 3.28 -13.44 2.50
N LEU A 93 2.81 -12.23 2.81
CA LEU A 93 3.08 -11.02 2.02
C LEU A 93 4.49 -10.48 2.23
N LEU A 94 5.10 -10.78 3.37
CA LEU A 94 6.50 -10.45 3.66
C LEU A 94 7.47 -11.48 3.07
N ALA A 95 6.98 -12.68 2.70
CA ALA A 95 7.81 -13.74 2.15
C ALA A 95 8.32 -13.39 0.74
N HIS A 96 9.32 -14.12 0.25
CA HIS A 96 9.91 -13.91 -1.08
C HIS A 96 9.01 -14.41 -2.22
N ASN A 97 7.84 -13.79 -2.37
CA ASN A 97 6.89 -14.06 -3.43
C ASN A 97 6.92 -12.93 -4.47
N HIS A 98 7.15 -13.28 -5.74
CA HIS A 98 7.05 -12.31 -6.83
C HIS A 98 5.57 -12.04 -7.15
N LEU A 99 5.08 -10.85 -6.82
CA LEU A 99 3.70 -10.40 -7.09
C LEU A 99 3.59 -9.51 -8.35
N ALA A 100 4.59 -9.58 -9.24
CA ALA A 100 4.62 -8.76 -10.44
C ALA A 100 3.57 -9.21 -11.46
N VAL A 101 2.85 -8.24 -12.05
CA VAL A 101 1.82 -8.46 -13.05
C VAL A 101 2.13 -7.63 -14.29
N ASP A 102 2.14 -8.26 -15.47
CA ASP A 102 2.34 -7.56 -16.74
C ASP A 102 1.00 -7.03 -17.28
N GLY A 103 0.82 -5.70 -17.20
CA GLY A 103 -0.36 -4.99 -17.70
C GLY A 103 -0.26 -4.50 -19.15
N ARG A 104 0.84 -4.73 -19.88
CA ARG A 104 1.09 -4.07 -21.18
C ARG A 104 0.07 -4.43 -22.27
N LEU A 105 -0.52 -5.62 -22.21
CA LEU A 105 -1.42 -6.10 -23.25
C LEU A 105 -2.68 -5.22 -23.41
N ILE A 106 -3.20 -4.65 -22.31
CA ILE A 106 -4.42 -3.82 -22.38
C ILE A 106 -4.16 -2.53 -23.17
N GLU A 107 -2.94 -2.01 -23.15
CA GLU A 107 -2.58 -0.77 -23.84
C GLU A 107 -2.61 -0.93 -25.37
N SER A 108 -2.38 -2.15 -25.87
CA SER A 108 -2.49 -2.45 -27.31
C SER A 108 -3.90 -2.21 -27.88
N THR A 109 -4.90 -2.12 -26.99
CA THR A 109 -6.30 -1.82 -27.32
C THR A 109 -6.61 -0.32 -27.32
N GLY A 110 -5.61 0.54 -27.13
CA GLY A 110 -5.78 1.98 -26.97
C GLY A 110 -6.13 2.42 -25.54
N PHE A 111 -6.13 1.51 -24.56
CA PHE A 111 -6.34 1.86 -23.17
C PHE A 111 -5.22 2.77 -22.66
N GLN A 112 -5.59 3.84 -21.96
CA GLN A 112 -4.65 4.77 -21.35
C GLN A 112 -4.85 4.79 -19.83
N TYR A 113 -3.76 4.64 -19.09
CA TYR A 113 -3.76 4.77 -17.64
C TYR A 113 -3.88 6.25 -17.27
N ALA A 114 -4.89 6.58 -16.47
CA ALA A 114 -4.98 7.91 -15.85
C ALA A 114 -3.85 8.15 -14.83
N THR A 115 -3.47 7.09 -14.11
CA THR A 115 -2.38 7.09 -13.13
C THR A 115 -1.41 5.96 -13.47
N PRO A 116 -0.45 6.17 -14.41
CA PRO A 116 0.45 5.12 -14.86
C PRO A 116 1.54 4.77 -13.86
N VAL A 117 1.83 5.65 -12.89
CA VAL A 117 2.89 5.49 -11.90
C VAL A 117 2.39 5.95 -10.53
N LEU A 118 2.72 5.20 -9.48
CA LEU A 118 2.46 5.60 -8.11
C LEU A 118 3.35 6.78 -7.74
N THR A 119 2.71 7.88 -7.34
CA THR A 119 3.39 9.12 -6.95
C THR A 119 2.76 9.67 -5.69
N GLU A 120 3.48 10.56 -5.01
CA GLU A 120 2.94 11.32 -3.88
C GLU A 120 1.68 12.10 -4.27
N GLN A 121 1.71 12.76 -5.43
CA GLN A 121 0.57 13.55 -5.93
C GLN A 121 -0.66 12.68 -6.18
N ALA A 122 -0.49 11.43 -6.60
CA ALA A 122 -1.59 10.49 -6.78
C ALA A 122 -2.10 9.89 -5.46
N LEU A 123 -1.20 9.59 -4.52
CA LEU A 123 -1.53 8.86 -3.30
C LEU A 123 -1.98 9.76 -2.15
N ARG A 124 -1.37 10.93 -1.95
CA ARG A 124 -1.68 11.83 -0.84
C ARG A 124 -3.16 12.26 -0.80
N PRO A 125 -3.82 12.63 -1.91
CA PRO A 125 -5.25 12.94 -1.89
C PRO A 125 -6.13 11.76 -1.45
N GLN A 126 -5.72 10.52 -1.75
CA GLN A 126 -6.43 9.32 -1.29
C GLN A 126 -6.31 9.17 0.23
N VAL A 127 -5.10 9.36 0.78
CA VAL A 127 -4.86 9.34 2.24
C VAL A 127 -5.71 10.41 2.93
N VAL A 128 -5.70 11.65 2.42
CA VAL A 128 -6.51 12.75 2.95
C VAL A 128 -8.00 12.41 2.92
N THR A 129 -8.50 11.88 1.81
CA THR A 129 -9.90 11.46 1.67
C THR A 129 -10.28 10.43 2.75
N TYR A 130 -9.42 9.46 3.02
CA TYR A 130 -9.66 8.44 4.04
C TYR A 130 -9.61 9.01 5.46
N ILE A 131 -8.77 10.01 5.72
CA ILE A 131 -8.73 10.74 7.00
C ILE A 131 -10.02 11.54 7.19
N GLU A 132 -10.47 12.29 6.17
CA GLU A 132 -11.71 13.07 6.20
C GLU A 132 -12.94 12.20 6.42
N GLN A 133 -12.96 11.01 5.83
CA GLN A 133 -14.01 10.01 6.01
C GLN A 133 -13.93 9.27 7.36
N LYS A 134 -12.96 9.58 8.22
CA LYS A 134 -12.69 8.88 9.49
C LYS A 134 -12.45 7.38 9.33
N LEU A 135 -11.79 6.99 8.23
CA LEU A 135 -11.39 5.61 7.96
C LEU A 135 -9.91 5.37 8.26
N PHE A 136 -9.09 6.42 8.24
CA PHE A 136 -7.65 6.35 8.54
C PHE A 136 -7.30 7.41 9.59
N PRO A 137 -6.53 7.07 10.64
CA PRO A 137 -6.16 8.05 11.64
C PRO A 137 -5.14 9.05 11.06
N PRO A 138 -5.28 10.37 11.33
CA PRO A 138 -4.23 11.31 10.97
C PRO A 138 -2.95 10.93 11.72
N GLY A 139 -1.86 10.70 10.98
CA GLY A 139 -0.56 10.37 11.57
C GLY A 139 -0.04 11.50 12.49
N PRO A 140 1.07 11.27 13.21
CA PRO A 140 1.57 12.19 14.25
C PRO A 140 1.82 13.62 13.77
N SER A 141 2.24 13.78 12.52
CA SER A 141 2.55 15.07 11.88
C SER A 141 1.34 15.71 11.17
N GLY A 142 0.20 15.01 11.12
CA GLY A 142 -0.88 15.30 10.20
C GLY A 142 -0.50 15.02 8.74
N VAL A 143 -1.51 14.92 7.86
CA VAL A 143 -1.31 14.85 6.40
C VAL A 143 -2.22 15.92 5.80
N ALA A 144 -1.63 17.02 5.32
CA ALA A 144 -2.36 18.03 4.56
C ALA A 144 -2.53 17.57 3.10
N ALA A 145 -3.56 18.09 2.41
CA ALA A 145 -3.64 17.99 0.96
C ALA A 145 -2.50 18.79 0.31
N ILE A 146 -2.08 18.39 -0.89
CA ILE A 146 -1.26 19.25 -1.75
C ILE A 146 -2.22 20.24 -2.43
N ASP A 147 -1.89 21.52 -2.39
CA ASP A 147 -2.59 22.62 -3.07
C ASP A 147 -2.48 22.52 -4.61
#